data_AF-A0A9R1DHR6-F1
#
_entry.id   AF-A0A9R1DHR6-F1
#
_cell.length_a   1.000
_cell.length_b   1.000
_cell.length_c   1.000
_cell.angle_alpha   90.00
_cell.angle_beta   90.00
_cell.angle_gamma   90.00
#
_symmetry.space_group_name_H-M   'P 1'
#
loop_
_entity.id
_entity.type
_entity.pdbx_description
1 polymer ?
#
loop_
_entity_poly.entity_id
_entity_poly.type
_entity_poly.pdbx_seq_one_letter_code
_entity_poly.pdbx_strand_id
1 'polypeptide(L)'
;MNFHDVHTLQQALDVAPPPRLRTAQDRVEHAEQQRRILVAHEDERVMAEWRQRHPEDVTYEQAYWARRREEETQRRRDERLDRRWQKALALSQCEIVENGGQTIFTSDDDHLDDMWLDTSDQTSEDGDDDDDDDECE
;
A
#
# COMPACT_ATOMS: atom_id res chain seq x y z
N MET A 1 9.96 10.52 25.40
CA MET A 1 11.42 10.34 25.45
C MET A 1 11.94 10.99 24.19
N ASN A 2 12.44 12.22 24.29
CA ASN A 2 12.99 12.97 23.15
C ASN A 2 14.46 13.18 23.48
N PHE A 3 15.37 12.46 22.81
CA PHE A 3 16.80 12.64 23.03
C PHE A 3 17.21 13.98 22.41
N HIS A 4 17.51 14.99 23.25
CA HIS A 4 17.71 16.37 22.79
C HIS A 4 19.04 16.61 22.06
N ASP A 5 20.00 15.69 22.18
CA ASP A 5 21.39 15.85 21.70
C ASP A 5 21.81 14.73 20.72
N VAL A 6 20.86 14.09 20.05
CA VAL A 6 21.10 12.98 19.13
C VAL A 6 20.75 13.41 17.71
N HIS A 7 21.75 13.38 16.82
CA HIS A 7 21.59 13.83 15.42
C HIS A 7 21.64 12.68 14.41
N THR A 8 21.89 11.45 14.86
CA THR A 8 21.96 10.25 14.02
C THR A 8 21.28 9.08 14.72
N LEU A 9 20.70 8.16 13.94
CA LEU A 9 20.00 7.00 14.48
C LEU A 9 20.92 6.10 15.32
N GLN A 10 22.18 5.93 14.89
CA GLN A 10 23.18 5.19 15.66
C GLN A 10 23.42 5.77 17.06
N GLN A 11 23.51 7.10 17.19
CA GLN A 11 23.61 7.76 18.50
C GLN A 11 22.34 7.60 19.33
N ALA A 12 21.16 7.51 18.70
CA ALA A 12 19.91 7.26 19.39
C ALA A 12 19.91 5.86 20.00
N LEU A 13 20.37 4.87 19.25
CA LEU A 13 20.48 3.48 19.68
C LEU A 13 21.50 3.30 20.82
N ASP A 14 22.63 4.02 20.77
CA ASP A 14 23.64 3.98 21.83
C ASP A 14 23.17 4.63 23.15
N VAL A 15 22.34 5.68 23.06
CA VAL A 15 21.79 6.39 24.22
C VAL A 15 20.48 5.76 24.71
N ALA A 16 19.85 4.91 23.89
CA ALA A 16 18.60 4.26 24.23
C ALA A 16 18.78 3.36 25.47
N PRO A 17 17.90 3.47 26.47
CA PRO A 17 17.92 2.55 27.59
C PRO A 17 17.67 1.13 27.07
N PRO A 18 18.39 0.12 27.59
CA PRO A 18 18.25 -1.25 27.13
C PRO A 18 16.80 -1.71 27.22
N PRO A 19 16.33 -2.56 26.28
CA PRO A 19 14.95 -3.00 26.22
C PRO A 19 14.54 -3.58 27.57
N ARG A 20 13.37 -3.15 28.05
CA ARG A 20 12.86 -3.54 29.37
C ARG A 20 12.28 -4.95 29.30
N LEU A 21 13.15 -5.95 29.20
CA LEU A 21 12.81 -7.37 29.17
C LEU A 21 12.43 -7.85 30.58
N ARG A 22 11.20 -7.53 31.00
CA ARG A 22 10.69 -7.69 32.38
C ARG A 22 10.40 -9.15 32.71
N THR A 23 9.87 -9.90 31.75
CA THR A 23 9.53 -11.31 31.94
C THR A 23 10.55 -12.23 31.24
N ALA A 24 10.54 -13.52 31.62
CA ALA A 24 11.33 -14.52 30.91
C ALA A 24 10.86 -14.68 29.45
N GLN A 25 9.56 -14.49 29.19
CA GLN A 25 8.95 -14.54 27.86
C GLN A 25 9.49 -13.41 26.97
N ASP A 26 9.50 -12.17 27.46
CA ASP A 26 10.01 -11.01 26.72
C ASP A 26 11.47 -11.24 26.28
N ARG A 27 12.28 -11.90 27.13
CA ARG A 27 13.69 -12.20 26.81
C ARG A 27 13.84 -13.23 25.70
N VAL A 28 12.95 -14.21 25.65
CA VAL A 28 12.93 -15.23 24.59
C VAL A 28 12.50 -14.58 23.28
N GLU A 29 11.41 -13.82 23.27
CA GLU A 29 10.92 -13.10 22.09
C GLU A 29 11.96 -12.12 21.54
N HIS A 30 12.60 -11.35 22.41
CA HIS A 30 13.69 -10.47 22.00
C HIS A 30 14.88 -11.23 21.42
N ALA A 31 15.27 -12.37 22.01
CA ALA A 31 16.35 -13.19 21.47
C ALA A 31 15.99 -13.82 20.12
N GLU A 32 14.75 -14.22 19.90
CA GLU A 32 14.27 -14.70 18.60
C GLU A 32 14.27 -13.58 17.56
N GLN A 33 13.81 -12.39 17.91
CA GLN A 33 13.82 -11.24 17.01
C GLN A 33 15.25 -10.88 16.61
N GLN A 34 16.18 -10.84 17.57
CA GLN A 34 17.60 -10.59 17.29
C GLN A 34 18.19 -11.65 16.35
N ARG A 35 17.81 -12.93 16.50
CA ARG A 35 18.24 -13.98 15.55
C ARG A 35 17.68 -13.76 14.15
N ARG A 36 16.40 -13.38 14.02
CA ARG A 36 15.79 -13.11 12.71
C ARG A 36 16.47 -11.93 12.01
N ILE A 37 16.76 -10.86 12.74
CA ILE A 37 17.48 -9.70 12.23
C ILE A 37 18.87 -10.10 11.71
N LEU A 38 19.62 -10.89 12.50
CA LEU A 38 20.93 -11.39 12.04
C LEU A 38 20.84 -12.23 10.77
N VAL A 39 19.81 -13.07 10.65
CA VAL A 39 19.59 -13.87 9.43
C VAL A 39 19.25 -12.97 8.25
N ALA A 40 18.37 -11.98 8.43
CA ALA A 40 18.00 -11.04 7.38
C ALA A 40 19.22 -10.22 6.90
N HIS A 41 20.07 -9.76 7.82
CA HIS A 41 21.31 -9.06 7.43
C HIS A 41 22.27 -9.94 6.63
N GLU A 42 22.46 -11.20 7.02
CA GLU A 42 23.32 -12.10 6.24
C GLU A 42 22.71 -12.43 4.87
N ASP A 43 21.39 -12.62 4.79
CA ASP A 43 20.68 -12.81 3.52
C ASP A 43 20.85 -11.59 2.60
N GLU A 44 20.67 -10.38 3.14
CA GLU A 44 20.84 -9.13 2.39
C GLU A 44 22.26 -8.97 1.86
N ARG A 45 23.28 -9.37 2.64
CA ARG A 45 24.67 -9.39 2.16
C ARG A 45 24.87 -10.33 0.99
N VAL A 46 24.31 -11.54 1.06
CA VAL A 46 24.37 -12.51 -0.05
C VAL A 46 23.61 -12.00 -1.27
N MET A 47 22.44 -11.39 -1.07
CA MET A 47 21.64 -10.79 -2.14
C MET A 47 22.34 -9.60 -2.79
N ALA A 48 23.04 -8.76 -2.02
CA ALA A 48 23.84 -7.66 -2.54
C ALA A 48 25.02 -8.16 -3.42
N GLU A 49 25.73 -9.19 -2.97
CA GLU A 49 26.78 -9.83 -3.77
C GLU A 49 26.22 -10.44 -5.07
N TRP A 50 25.06 -11.11 -4.98
CA TRP A 50 24.38 -11.67 -6.15
C TRP A 50 23.97 -10.57 -7.14
N ARG A 51 23.35 -9.48 -6.67
CA ARG A 51 22.98 -8.32 -7.51
C ARG A 51 24.18 -7.68 -8.18
N GLN A 52 25.32 -7.59 -7.49
CA GLN A 52 26.55 -7.07 -8.08
C GLN A 52 27.08 -7.97 -9.21
N ARG A 53 26.93 -9.29 -9.06
CA ARG A 53 27.37 -10.27 -10.06
C ARG A 53 26.41 -10.38 -11.26
N HIS A 54 25.12 -10.06 -11.05
CA HIS A 54 24.05 -10.21 -12.03
C HIS A 54 23.30 -8.90 -12.29
N PRO A 55 23.97 -7.85 -12.81
CA PRO A 55 23.32 -6.56 -13.04
C PRO A 55 22.23 -6.64 -14.13
N GLU A 56 22.38 -7.53 -15.11
CA GLU A 56 21.42 -7.74 -16.19
C GLU A 56 20.06 -8.21 -15.63
N ASP A 57 20.08 -9.21 -14.73
CA ASP A 57 18.87 -9.75 -14.10
C ASP A 57 18.17 -8.68 -13.25
N VAL A 58 18.94 -7.86 -12.50
CA VAL A 58 18.39 -6.74 -11.72
C VAL A 58 17.71 -5.71 -12.62
N THR A 59 18.35 -5.31 -13.72
CA THR A 59 17.74 -4.35 -14.65
C THR A 59 16.49 -4.90 -15.34
N TYR A 60 16.49 -6.19 -15.68
CA TYR A 60 15.34 -6.85 -16.26
C TYR A 60 14.15 -6.88 -15.28
N GLU A 61 14.41 -7.27 -14.04
CA GLU A 61 13.39 -7.32 -13.00
C GLU A 61 12.81 -5.92 -12.72
N GLN A 62 13.66 -4.90 -12.57
CA GLN A 62 13.21 -3.52 -12.42
C GLN A 62 12.32 -3.06 -13.59
N ALA A 63 12.71 -3.37 -14.83
CA ALA A 63 11.91 -3.01 -16.01
C ALA A 63 10.58 -3.78 -16.06
N TYR A 64 10.57 -5.05 -15.66
CA TYR A 64 9.35 -5.86 -15.56
C TYR A 64 8.38 -5.27 -14.54
N TRP A 65 8.86 -4.95 -13.34
CA TRP A 65 8.02 -4.36 -12.28
C TRP A 65 7.56 -2.95 -12.59
N ALA A 66 8.40 -2.13 -13.24
CA ALA A 66 8.00 -0.81 -13.72
C ALA A 66 6.83 -0.91 -14.70
N ARG A 67 6.93 -1.79 -15.71
CA ARG A 67 5.83 -2.06 -16.64
C ARG A 67 4.58 -2.54 -15.93
N ARG A 68 4.72 -3.49 -15.00
CA ARG A 68 3.56 -4.05 -14.29
C ARG A 68 2.88 -3.01 -13.40
N ARG A 69 3.64 -2.12 -12.75
CA ARG A 69 3.08 -0.97 -12.01
C ARG A 69 2.33 -0.03 -12.95
N GLU A 70 2.91 0.32 -14.10
CA GLU A 70 2.22 1.16 -15.09
C GLU A 70 0.90 0.53 -15.56
N GLU A 71 0.90 -0.75 -15.95
CA GLU A 71 -0.30 -1.49 -16.33
C GLU A 71 -1.35 -1.49 -15.21
N GLU A 72 -0.92 -1.69 -13.95
CA GLU A 72 -1.83 -1.69 -12.82
C GLU A 72 -2.40 -0.29 -12.54
N THR A 73 -1.61 0.77 -12.67
CA THR A 73 -2.11 2.14 -12.54
C THR A 73 -3.12 2.50 -13.63
N GLN A 74 -2.92 2.01 -14.87
CA GLN A 74 -3.89 2.17 -15.95
C GLN A 74 -5.18 1.39 -15.63
N ARG A 75 -5.07 0.12 -15.21
CA ARG A 75 -6.22 -0.68 -14.79
C ARG A 75 -7.03 0.03 -13.71
N ARG A 76 -6.37 0.54 -12.66
CA ARG A 76 -7.03 1.32 -11.60
C ARG A 76 -7.71 2.59 -12.11
N ARG A 77 -7.11 3.29 -13.09
CA ARG A 77 -7.72 4.48 -13.71
C ARG A 77 -8.96 4.11 -14.51
N ASP A 78 -8.90 3.05 -15.30
CA ASP A 78 -10.02 2.57 -16.09
C ASP A 78 -11.16 2.07 -15.19
N GLU A 79 -10.85 1.32 -14.13
CA GLU A 79 -11.81 0.92 -13.10
C GLU A 79 -12.47 2.13 -12.42
N ARG A 80 -11.71 3.19 -12.13
CA ARG A 80 -12.26 4.44 -11.57
C ARG A 80 -13.19 5.14 -12.56
N LEU A 81 -12.85 5.16 -13.85
CA LEU A 81 -13.69 5.75 -14.89
C LEU A 81 -14.97 4.95 -15.11
N ASP A 82 -14.88 3.62 -15.10
CA ASP A 82 -16.02 2.72 -15.22
C ASP A 82 -16.99 2.91 -14.06
N ARG A 83 -16.50 2.94 -12.81
CA ARG A 83 -17.33 3.24 -11.62
C ARG A 83 -18.02 4.60 -11.72
N ARG A 84 -17.31 5.63 -12.21
CA ARG A 84 -17.90 6.97 -12.43
C ARG A 84 -19.02 6.91 -13.47
N TRP A 85 -18.81 6.16 -14.55
CA TRP A 85 -19.80 6.01 -15.60
C TRP A 85 -21.04 5.25 -15.10
N GLN A 86 -20.85 4.14 -14.38
CA GLN A 86 -21.93 3.37 -13.74
C GLN A 86 -22.76 4.22 -12.79
N LYS A 87 -22.11 4.94 -11.87
CA LYS A 87 -22.79 5.84 -10.93
C LYS A 87 -23.58 6.94 -11.64
N ALA A 88 -22.98 7.60 -12.64
CA ALA A 88 -23.65 8.66 -13.39
C ALA A 88 -24.87 8.13 -14.16
N LEU A 89 -24.76 6.92 -14.74
CA LEU A 89 -25.87 6.25 -15.43
C LEU A 89 -27.00 5.93 -14.44
N ALA A 90 -26.68 5.35 -13.28
CA ALA A 90 -27.65 5.04 -12.23
C ALA A 90 -28.39 6.30 -11.76
N LEU A 91 -27.65 7.37 -11.45
CA LEU A 91 -28.24 8.66 -11.04
C LEU A 91 -29.16 9.24 -12.13
N SER A 92 -28.77 9.17 -13.40
CA SER A 92 -29.62 9.65 -14.51
C SER A 92 -30.90 8.84 -14.64
N GLN A 93 -30.86 7.52 -14.45
CA GLN A 93 -32.06 6.68 -14.47
C GLN A 93 -32.97 6.97 -13.27
N CYS A 94 -32.41 7.21 -12.08
CA CYS A 94 -33.19 7.67 -10.93
C CYS A 94 -33.90 9.00 -11.20
N GLU A 95 -33.20 9.99 -11.77
CA GLU A 95 -33.79 11.29 -12.13
C GLU A 95 -34.92 11.15 -13.16
N ILE A 96 -34.79 10.26 -14.15
CA ILE A 96 -35.86 9.97 -15.12
C ILE A 96 -37.11 9.46 -14.40
N VAL A 97 -36.94 8.54 -13.45
CA VAL A 97 -38.04 7.96 -12.66
C VAL A 97 -38.70 9.00 -11.76
N GLU A 98 -37.92 9.85 -11.09
CA GLU A 98 -38.43 10.95 -10.26
C GLU A 98 -39.28 11.94 -11.05
N ASN A 99 -38.90 12.19 -12.30
CA ASN A 99 -39.66 13.04 -13.23
C ASN A 99 -40.87 12.34 -13.88
N GLY A 100 -41.23 11.13 -13.42
CA GLY A 100 -42.37 10.36 -13.91
C GLY A 100 -42.12 9.60 -15.23
N GLY A 101 -40.86 9.49 -15.65
CA GLY A 101 -40.42 8.68 -16.78
C GLY A 101 -40.26 7.20 -16.42
N GLN A 102 -39.93 6.40 -17.44
CA GLN A 102 -39.65 4.97 -17.27
C GLN A 102 -38.14 4.71 -17.38
N THR A 103 -37.60 4.03 -16.38
CA THR A 103 -36.20 3.55 -16.32
C THR A 103 -36.00 2.37 -17.28
N ILE A 104 -34.77 2.23 -17.81
CA ILE A 104 -34.35 1.06 -18.59
C ILE A 104 -34.02 -0.16 -17.71
N PHE A 105 -33.76 0.07 -16.42
CA PHE A 105 -33.44 -0.97 -15.44
C PHE A 105 -34.71 -1.60 -14.87
N THR A 106 -34.63 -2.90 -14.54
CA THR A 106 -35.70 -3.60 -13.83
C THR A 106 -35.70 -3.26 -12.34
N SER A 107 -36.80 -3.50 -11.62
CA SER A 107 -36.91 -3.20 -10.19
C SER A 107 -35.89 -3.92 -9.30
N ASP A 108 -35.40 -5.09 -9.73
CA ASP A 108 -34.40 -5.90 -9.03
C ASP A 108 -33.01 -5.81 -9.71
N ASP A 109 -32.75 -4.72 -10.45
CA ASP A 109 -31.47 -4.53 -11.13
C ASP A 109 -30.45 -3.92 -10.15
N ASP A 110 -29.39 -4.68 -9.87
CA ASP A 110 -28.28 -4.27 -8.99
C ASP A 110 -27.59 -2.98 -9.50
N HIS A 111 -27.74 -2.63 -10.79
CA HIS A 111 -27.21 -1.39 -11.35
C HIS A 111 -27.80 -0.11 -10.73
N LEU A 112 -28.94 -0.20 -10.04
CA LEU A 112 -29.45 0.95 -9.27
C LEU A 112 -28.58 1.24 -8.03
N ASP A 113 -27.96 0.21 -7.44
CA ASP A 113 -27.10 0.38 -6.26
C ASP A 113 -25.77 1.07 -6.61
N ASP A 114 -25.41 1.13 -7.90
CA ASP A 114 -24.22 1.82 -8.39
C ASP A 114 -24.27 3.34 -8.08
N MET A 115 -25.45 3.90 -7.80
CA MET A 115 -25.59 5.29 -7.34
C MET A 115 -24.88 5.57 -6.00
N TRP A 116 -24.65 4.51 -5.20
CA TRP A 116 -23.97 4.57 -3.90
C TRP A 116 -22.47 4.29 -3.97
N LEU A 117 -21.93 3.99 -5.16
CA LEU A 117 -20.49 3.76 -5.31
C LEU A 117 -19.70 4.98 -4.83
N ASP A 118 -18.66 4.74 -4.03
CA ASP A 118 -17.73 5.80 -3.67
C ASP A 118 -16.81 6.09 -4.86
N THR A 119 -16.98 7.26 -5.44
CA THR A 119 -16.17 7.78 -6.53
C THR A 119 -15.31 8.87 -5.93
N SER A 120 -13.98 8.72 -6.01
CA SER A 120 -12.97 9.53 -5.33
C SER A 120 -13.07 11.07 -5.51
N ASP A 121 -13.98 11.58 -6.32
CA ASP A 121 -14.33 13.01 -6.39
C ASP A 121 -15.07 13.52 -5.12
N GLN A 122 -15.53 12.62 -4.23
CA GLN A 122 -16.16 12.96 -2.94
C GLN A 122 -15.17 13.01 -1.77
N THR A 123 -13.91 12.62 -1.99
CA THR A 123 -12.83 12.70 -1.02
C THR A 123 -11.67 13.47 -1.66
N SER A 124 -11.63 14.79 -1.47
CA SER A 124 -10.41 15.54 -1.74
C SER A 124 -9.37 15.13 -0.70
N GLU A 125 -8.42 14.28 -1.08
CA GLU A 125 -7.00 14.30 -0.72
C GLU A 125 -6.37 13.06 -1.36
N ASP A 126 -5.13 13.18 -1.84
CA ASP A 126 -4.25 12.05 -2.14
C ASP A 126 -4.29 11.04 -1.00
N GLY A 127 -4.94 9.91 -1.23
CA GLY A 127 -4.59 8.67 -0.54
C GLY A 127 -3.54 7.96 -1.37
N ASP A 128 -2.34 8.55 -1.45
CA ASP A 128 -1.12 7.76 -1.64
C ASP A 128 -0.98 6.91 -0.37
N ASP A 129 -1.73 5.82 -0.32
CA ASP A 129 -1.50 4.72 0.62
C ASP A 129 -0.34 3.88 0.04
N ASP A 130 0.77 4.57 -0.25
CA ASP A 130 2.10 3.97 -0.37
C ASP A 130 2.56 3.68 1.06
N ASP A 131 1.93 2.69 1.71
CA ASP A 131 2.45 2.04 2.91
C ASP A 131 3.56 1.06 2.46
N ASP A 132 4.52 1.58 1.69
CA ASP A 132 5.84 0.98 1.47
C ASP A 132 6.73 1.43 2.64
N ASP A 133 6.47 0.87 3.82
CA ASP A 133 7.43 0.81 4.93
C ASP A 133 8.60 -0.12 4.53
N ASP A 134 9.34 0.24 3.48
CA ASP A 134 10.68 -0.26 3.20
C ASP A 134 11.70 0.69 3.85
N GLU A 135 11.65 0.78 5.18
CA GLU A 135 12.77 1.27 5.99
C GLU A 135 13.83 0.17 6.06
N CYS A 136 14.57 0.01 4.94
CA CYS A 136 15.78 -0.79 4.89
C CYS A 136 16.97 0.08 5.28
N GLU A 137 17.35 0.06 6.57
CA GLU A 137 18.72 0.33 7.03
C GLU A 137 19.56 -0.96 7.06
#